data_AF-A0A926QLZ4-F1
#
_entry.id   AF-A0A926QLZ4-F1
#
_cell.length_a   1.000
_cell.length_b   1.000
_cell.length_c   1.000
_cell.angle_alpha   90.00
_cell.angle_beta   90.00
_cell.angle_gamma   90.00
#
_symmetry.space_group_name_H-M   'P 1'
#
loop_
_entity.id
_entity.type
_entity.pdbx_description
1 polymer ?
#
loop_
_entity_poly.entity_id
_entity_poly.type
_entity_poly.pdbx_seq_one_letter_code
_entity_poly.pdbx_strand_id
1 'polypeptide(L)'
;MDEVIAKLEQLTADVLQQIDSIEWEALEQFVENRDELISELGQFSTSVPSEAQRERIQKILTHDLTIIQRMVVYKSEAESQISKLSNAQKTKNAYNSYYSSESHFVDKRK
;
A
#
# COMPACT_ATOMS: atom_id res chain seq x y z
N MET A 1 4.64 16.70 -23.43
CA MET A 1 5.34 16.76 -22.13
C MET A 1 4.61 17.62 -21.11
N ASP A 2 4.35 18.92 -21.35
CA ASP A 2 3.72 19.81 -20.33
C ASP A 2 2.34 19.34 -19.85
N GLU A 3 1.52 18.79 -20.75
CA GLU A 3 0.22 18.22 -20.39
C GLU A 3 0.36 17.01 -19.46
N VAL A 4 1.34 16.14 -19.72
CA VAL A 4 1.60 14.96 -18.88
C VAL A 4 2.10 15.38 -17.51
N ILE A 5 2.99 16.39 -17.44
CA ILE A 5 3.44 16.98 -16.18
C ILE A 5 2.26 17.60 -15.42
N ALA A 6 1.34 18.30 -16.10
CA ALA A 6 0.14 18.86 -15.46
C ALA A 6 -0.78 17.77 -14.89
N LYS A 7 -0.97 16.65 -15.62
CA LYS A 7 -1.73 15.50 -15.12
C LYS A 7 -1.08 14.89 -13.88
N LEU A 8 0.25 14.75 -13.86
CA LEU A 8 0.99 14.26 -12.70
C LEU A 8 0.86 15.20 -11.50
N GLU A 9 0.93 16.52 -11.70
CA GLU A 9 0.72 17.51 -10.65
C GLU A 9 -0.69 17.38 -10.06
N GLN A 10 -1.72 17.29 -10.90
CA GLN A 10 -3.10 17.13 -10.46
C GLN A 10 -3.30 15.81 -9.70
N LEU A 11 -2.85 14.69 -10.28
CA LEU A 11 -2.95 13.37 -9.65
C LEU A 11 -2.26 13.35 -8.27
N THR A 12 -1.10 13.99 -8.16
CA THR A 12 -0.36 14.12 -6.89
C THR A 12 -1.12 14.99 -5.90
N ALA A 13 -1.65 16.14 -6.34
CA ALA A 13 -2.42 17.04 -5.48
C ALA A 13 -3.70 16.37 -4.93
N ASP A 14 -4.42 15.65 -5.79
CA ASP A 14 -5.65 14.94 -5.43
C ASP A 14 -5.37 13.89 -4.35
N VAL A 15 -4.30 13.11 -4.49
CA VAL A 15 -3.92 12.12 -3.46
C VAL A 15 -3.45 12.77 -2.17
N LEU A 16 -2.68 13.86 -2.25
CA LEU A 16 -2.24 14.58 -1.05
C LEU A 16 -3.42 15.16 -0.26
N GLN A 17 -4.48 15.62 -0.94
CA GLN A 17 -5.66 16.18 -0.28
C GLN A 17 -6.37 15.14 0.61
N GLN A 18 -6.29 13.87 0.26
CA GLN A 18 -6.94 12.77 0.96
C GLN A 18 -5.96 11.82 1.66
N ILE A 19 -4.67 12.17 1.76
CA ILE A 19 -3.60 11.20 2.12
C ILE A 19 -3.81 10.53 3.48
N ASP A 20 -4.42 11.22 4.44
CA ASP A 20 -4.68 10.69 5.78
C ASP A 20 -5.86 9.70 5.83
N SER A 21 -6.78 9.80 4.88
CA SER A 21 -8.03 9.02 4.80
C SER A 21 -8.16 8.18 3.53
N ILE A 22 -7.15 8.19 2.66
CA ILE A 22 -7.16 7.43 1.40
C ILE A 22 -7.06 5.96 1.73
N GLU A 23 -8.00 5.14 1.26
CA GLU A 23 -7.96 3.68 1.38
C GLU A 23 -6.83 3.07 0.55
N TRP A 24 -6.40 1.86 0.91
CA TRP A 24 -5.26 1.21 0.25
C TRP A 24 -5.52 0.93 -1.24
N GLU A 25 -6.76 0.60 -1.63
CA GLU A 25 -7.15 0.39 -3.03
C GLU A 25 -7.02 1.67 -3.85
N ALA A 26 -7.41 2.81 -3.28
CA ALA A 26 -7.29 4.11 -3.94
C ALA A 26 -5.82 4.53 -4.08
N LEU A 27 -4.98 4.16 -3.11
CA LEU A 27 -3.54 4.38 -3.18
C LEU A 27 -2.86 3.48 -4.23
N GLU A 28 -3.33 2.24 -4.39
CA GLU A 28 -2.90 1.35 -5.48
C GLU A 28 -3.28 1.94 -6.85
N GLN A 29 -4.54 2.35 -7.03
CA GLN A 29 -4.99 2.98 -8.26
C GLN A 29 -4.19 4.25 -8.60
N PHE A 30 -3.81 5.04 -7.59
CA PHE A 30 -2.93 6.19 -7.80
C PHE A 30 -1.58 5.78 -8.39
N VAL A 31 -0.96 4.72 -7.88
CA VAL A 31 0.33 4.24 -8.38
C VAL A 31 0.20 3.79 -9.83
N GLU A 32 -0.85 3.03 -10.16
CA GLU A 32 -1.12 2.59 -11.53
C GLU A 32 -1.28 3.79 -12.47
N ASN A 33 -2.12 4.76 -12.10
CA ASN A 33 -2.33 5.98 -12.90
C ASN A 33 -1.04 6.79 -13.05
N ARG A 34 -0.19 6.82 -12.02
CA ARG A 34 1.09 7.52 -12.06
C ARG A 34 2.07 6.81 -13.00
N ASP A 35 2.11 5.47 -12.98
CA ASP A 35 2.97 4.67 -13.85
C ASP A 35 2.60 4.80 -15.33
N GLU A 36 1.30 4.91 -15.65
CA GLU A 36 0.82 5.21 -17.00
C GLU A 36 1.34 6.58 -17.49
N LEU A 37 1.24 7.60 -16.65
CA LEU A 37 1.72 8.95 -16.98
C LEU A 37 3.26 9.01 -17.08
N ILE A 38 3.98 8.27 -16.24
CA ILE A 38 5.45 8.14 -16.35
C ILE A 38 5.83 7.43 -17.66
N SER A 39 5.08 6.41 -18.05
CA SER A 39 5.27 5.72 -19.33
C SER A 39 5.01 6.66 -20.51
N GLU A 40 3.98 7.51 -20.44
CA GLU A 40 3.71 8.57 -21.42
C GLU A 40 4.87 9.59 -21.45
N LEU A 41 5.42 9.99 -20.29
CA LEU A 41 6.62 10.84 -20.23
C LEU A 41 7.84 10.19 -20.91
N GLY A 42 8.00 8.87 -20.78
CA GLY A 42 9.09 8.11 -21.41
C GLY A 42 9.12 8.22 -22.94
N GLN A 43 7.97 8.48 -23.57
CA GLN A 43 7.87 8.72 -25.01
C GLN A 43 8.59 10.01 -25.45
N PHE A 44 8.83 10.94 -24.52
CA PHE A 44 9.55 12.19 -24.74
C PHE A 44 11.05 12.10 -24.38
N SER A 45 11.60 10.89 -24.17
CA SER A 45 12.98 10.66 -23.70
C SER A 45 14.09 11.28 -24.55
N THR A 46 13.82 11.57 -25.84
CA THR A 46 14.77 12.26 -26.74
C THR A 46 14.72 13.79 -26.62
N SER A 47 13.71 14.34 -25.94
CA SER A 47 13.57 15.77 -25.70
C SER A 47 14.17 16.15 -24.34
N VAL A 48 14.99 17.21 -24.34
CA VAL A 48 15.54 17.76 -23.10
C VAL A 48 14.44 18.59 -22.41
N PRO A 49 14.09 18.29 -21.16
CA PRO A 49 13.10 19.08 -20.43
C PRO A 49 13.61 20.51 -20.23
N SER A 50 12.72 21.49 -20.39
CA SER A 50 13.00 22.89 -20.06
C SER A 50 13.21 23.07 -18.55
N GLU A 51 13.81 24.18 -18.14
CA GLU A 51 14.03 24.45 -16.71
C GLU A 51 12.69 24.51 -15.94
N ALA A 52 11.68 25.15 -16.52
CA ALA A 52 10.34 25.20 -15.93
C ALA A 52 9.73 23.79 -15.77
N GLN A 53 9.94 22.88 -16.74
CA GLN A 53 9.47 21.49 -16.63
C GLN A 53 10.22 20.73 -15.53
N ARG A 54 11.53 20.96 -15.37
CA ARG A 54 12.34 20.36 -14.30
C ARG A 54 11.88 20.82 -12.92
N GLU A 55 11.64 22.11 -12.74
CA GLU A 55 11.15 22.65 -11.47
C GLU A 55 9.81 22.02 -11.07
N ARG A 56 8.88 21.89 -12.04
CA ARG A 56 7.59 21.22 -11.84
C ARG A 56 7.76 19.75 -11.44
N ILE A 57 8.59 19.00 -12.17
CA ILE A 57 8.89 17.59 -11.84
C ILE A 57 9.52 17.48 -10.45
N GLN A 58 10.47 18.36 -10.11
CA GLN A 58 11.13 18.36 -8.82
C GLN A 58 10.12 18.59 -7.69
N LYS A 59 9.16 19.50 -7.88
CA LYS A 59 8.08 19.75 -6.92
C LYS A 59 7.24 18.50 -6.70
N ILE A 60 6.84 17.80 -7.76
CA ILE A 60 6.10 16.53 -7.65
C ILE A 60 6.90 15.53 -6.80
N LEU A 61 8.20 15.36 -7.07
CA LEU A 61 9.06 14.43 -6.34
C LEU A 61 9.19 14.76 -4.84
N THR A 62 9.04 16.03 -4.43
CA THR A 62 9.08 16.38 -3.00
C THR A 62 7.92 15.77 -2.19
N HIS A 63 6.82 15.43 -2.86
CA HIS A 63 5.64 14.85 -2.22
C HIS A 63 5.71 13.33 -2.07
N ASP A 64 6.61 12.65 -2.80
CA ASP A 64 6.70 11.19 -2.81
C ASP A 64 6.99 10.61 -1.42
N LEU A 65 7.76 11.32 -0.59
CA LEU A 65 8.04 10.88 0.78
C LEU A 65 6.78 10.76 1.63
N THR A 66 5.84 11.71 1.51
CA THR A 66 4.57 11.68 2.24
C THR A 66 3.70 10.50 1.77
N ILE A 67 3.68 10.25 0.47
CA ILE A 67 2.92 9.14 -0.12
C ILE A 67 3.50 7.79 0.32
N ILE A 68 4.83 7.64 0.28
CA ILE A 68 5.53 6.44 0.75
C ILE A 68 5.26 6.19 2.23
N GLN A 69 5.25 7.23 3.07
CA GLN A 69 4.93 7.09 4.49
C GLN A 69 3.54 6.49 4.70
N ARG A 70 2.54 6.93 3.92
CA ARG A 70 1.19 6.34 3.97
C ARG A 70 1.19 4.86 3.57
N MET A 71 1.94 4.49 2.53
CA MET A 71 2.10 3.08 2.14
C MET A 71 2.75 2.23 3.24
N VAL A 72 3.75 2.79 3.95
CA VAL A 72 4.40 2.12 5.07
C VAL A 72 3.43 1.89 6.23
N VAL A 73 2.54 2.84 6.52
CA VAL A 73 1.49 2.66 7.54
C VAL A 73 0.62 1.45 7.20
N TYR A 74 0.14 1.35 5.95
CA TYR A 74 -0.66 0.20 5.53
C TYR A 74 0.09 -1.13 5.62
N LYS A 75 1.37 -1.13 5.23
CA LYS A 75 2.21 -2.31 5.38
C LYS A 75 2.31 -2.75 6.85
N SER A 76 2.57 -1.81 7.76
CA SER A 76 2.67 -2.11 9.19
C SER A 76 1.35 -2.59 9.80
N GLU A 77 0.22 -2.04 9.36
CA GLU A 77 -1.11 -2.51 9.78
C GLU A 77 -1.36 -3.95 9.34
N ALA A 78 -1.07 -4.27 8.07
CA ALA A 78 -1.19 -5.63 7.55
C ALA A 78 -0.31 -6.63 8.31
N GLU A 79 0.96 -6.29 8.56
CA GLU A 79 1.89 -7.11 9.35
C GLU A 79 1.36 -7.36 10.78
N SER A 80 0.75 -6.34 11.41
CA SER A 80 0.14 -6.46 12.73
C SER A 80 -1.05 -7.42 12.72
N GLN A 81 -1.93 -7.33 11.72
CA GLN A 81 -3.10 -8.21 11.62
C GLN A 81 -2.70 -9.67 11.36
N ILE A 82 -1.73 -9.91 10.47
CA ILE A 82 -1.18 -11.25 10.23
C ILE A 82 -0.59 -11.83 11.53
N SER A 83 0.14 -11.02 12.29
CA SER A 83 0.73 -11.43 13.57
C SER A 83 -0.33 -11.82 14.60
N LYS A 84 -1.43 -11.06 14.70
CA LYS A 84 -2.58 -11.38 15.57
C LYS A 84 -3.24 -12.71 15.18
N LEU A 85 -3.45 -12.96 13.89
CA LEU A 85 -4.01 -14.22 13.39
C LEU A 85 -3.10 -15.41 13.72
N SER A 86 -1.79 -15.28 13.51
CA SER A 86 -0.79 -16.28 13.90
C SER A 86 -0.87 -16.63 15.39
N ASN A 87 -0.95 -15.60 16.25
CA ASN A 87 -1.04 -15.79 17.69
C ASN A 87 -2.36 -16.44 18.10
N ALA A 88 -3.48 -16.03 17.51
CA ALA A 88 -4.79 -16.63 17.75
C ALA A 88 -4.85 -18.12 17.34
N GLN A 89 -4.17 -18.50 16.26
CA GLN A 89 -4.04 -19.90 15.85
C GLN A 89 -3.19 -20.71 16.83
N LYS A 90 -2.08 -20.15 17.32
CA LYS A 90 -1.23 -20.79 18.34
C LYS A 90 -2.01 -20.99 19.65
N THR A 91 -2.76 -19.99 20.11
CA THR A 91 -3.58 -20.13 21.31
C THR A 91 -4.70 -21.17 21.09
N LYS A 92 -5.40 -21.13 19.95
CA LYS A 92 -6.43 -22.12 19.63
C LYS A 92 -5.87 -23.55 19.63
N ASN A 93 -4.68 -23.76 19.05
CA ASN A 93 -4.03 -25.06 19.03
C ASN A 93 -3.55 -25.51 20.42
N ALA A 94 -3.05 -24.61 21.26
CA ALA A 94 -2.66 -24.93 22.63
C ALA A 94 -3.89 -25.32 23.50
N TYR A 95 -4.99 -24.57 23.40
CA TYR A 95 -6.24 -24.92 24.09
C TYR A 95 -6.83 -26.23 23.57
N ASN A 96 -6.89 -26.44 22.25
CA ASN A 96 -7.39 -27.69 21.67
C ASN A 96 -6.52 -28.90 22.02
N SER A 97 -5.19 -28.75 22.06
CA SER A 97 -4.26 -29.81 22.46
C SER A 97 -4.44 -30.21 23.93
N TYR A 98 -4.72 -29.26 24.82
CA TYR A 98 -4.96 -29.53 26.25
C TYR A 98 -6.29 -30.26 26.46
N TYR A 99 -7.34 -29.88 25.72
CA TYR A 99 -8.63 -30.58 25.77
C TYR A 99 -8.59 -31.98 25.11
N SER A 100 -7.74 -32.21 24.10
CA SER A 100 -7.60 -33.53 23.47
C SER A 100 -6.79 -34.52 24.30
N SER A 101 -5.86 -34.06 25.15
CA SER A 101 -5.08 -34.95 26.03
C SER A 101 -5.86 -35.46 27.25
N GLU A 102 -6.94 -34.77 27.63
CA GLU A 102 -7.83 -35.18 28.74
C GLU A 102 -9.13 -35.85 28.26
N SER A 103 -9.39 -35.91 26.95
CA SER A 103 -10.58 -36.55 26.38
C SER A 103 -10.41 -38.08 26.27
N HIS A 104 -10.25 -38.75 27.41
CA HIS A 104 -10.49 -40.18 27.54
C HIS A 104 -11.97 -40.45 27.85
N PHE A 105 -12.87 -40.19 26.89
CA PHE A 105 -14.22 -40.75 26.95
C PHE A 105 -14.20 -42.16 26.35
N VAL A 106 -14.01 -43.13 27.23
CA VAL A 106 -14.16 -44.56 26.95
C VAL A 106 -15.65 -44.87 26.78
N ASP A 107 -16.10 -45.04 25.53
CA ASP A 107 -17.37 -45.72 25.30
C ASP A 107 -17.12 -47.24 25.39
N LYS A 108 -17.43 -47.81 26.56
CA LYS A 108 -17.73 -49.24 26.68
C LYS A 108 -19.24 -49.38 26.81
N ARG A 109 -19.92 -49.63 25.70
CA ARG A 109 -21.25 -50.24 25.71
C ARG A 109 -21.17 -51.70 25.25
N LYS A 110 -21.82 -52.52 26.07
CA LYS A 110 -21.92 -53.99 26.06
C LYS A 110 -22.61 -54.52 24.80
#